data_AF-A0A9W6H8M8-F1
#
_entry.id   AF-A0A9W6H8M8-F1
#
_cell.length_a   1.000
_cell.length_b   1.000
_cell.length_c   1.000
_cell.angle_alpha   90.00
_cell.angle_beta   90.00
_cell.angle_gamma   90.00
#
_symmetry.space_group_name_H-M   'P 1'
#
loop_
_entity.id
_entity.type
_entity.pdbx_description
1 polymer ?
#
loop_
_entity_poly.entity_id
_entity_poly.type
_entity_poly.pdbx_seq_one_letter_code
_entity_poly.pdbx_strand_id
1 'polypeptide(L)'
;MERGEAWIVRHGGREYITSDEMARIFLSQAEQAVRTGEPTLVVLRHSKGVELVLVTDESSFTVARRHAAAVDEIGHARHVLH
;
A
#
# COMPACT_ATOMS: atom_id res chain seq x y z
N MET A 1 -8.47 9.66 10.81
CA MET A 1 -8.39 8.95 9.52
C MET A 1 -7.58 9.82 8.60
N GLU A 2 -6.31 9.49 8.37
CA GLU A 2 -5.39 10.33 7.57
C GLU A 2 -5.82 10.31 6.10
N ARG A 3 -6.47 11.40 5.67
CA ARG A 3 -6.72 11.69 4.25
C ARG A 3 -5.46 12.33 3.70
N GLY A 4 -4.56 11.55 3.10
CA GLY A 4 -3.43 12.14 2.38
C GLY A 4 -2.45 11.17 1.74
N GLU A 5 -2.02 10.14 2.46
CA GLU A 5 -0.93 9.28 1.99
C GLU A 5 -1.20 7.81 2.35
N ALA A 6 -1.85 7.11 1.43
CA ALA A 6 -1.98 5.66 1.54
C ALA A 6 -0.85 4.99 0.75
N TRP A 7 -0.34 3.87 1.24
CA TRP A 7 0.65 3.05 0.54
C TRP A 7 -0.01 1.76 0.06
N ILE A 8 0.50 1.18 -1.02
CA ILE A 8 0.03 -0.08 -1.58
C ILE A 8 1.16 -1.09 -1.49
N VAL A 9 0.93 -2.15 -0.73
CA VAL A 9 1.76 -3.36 -0.75
C VAL A 9 1.11 -4.37 -1.69
N ARG A 10 1.86 -4.87 -2.66
CA ARG A 10 1.44 -5.97 -3.54
C ARG A 10 2.24 -7.20 -3.19
N HIS A 11 1.57 -8.31 -2.90
CA HIS A 11 2.21 -9.60 -2.60
C HIS A 11 1.28 -10.75 -2.94
N GLY A 12 1.79 -11.81 -3.58
CA GLY A 12 1.02 -13.02 -3.89
C GLY A 12 -0.26 -12.76 -4.69
N GLY A 13 -0.22 -11.80 -5.62
CA GLY A 13 -1.39 -11.41 -6.44
C GLY A 13 -2.45 -10.57 -5.70
N ARG A 14 -2.19 -10.15 -4.45
CA ARG A 14 -3.10 -9.31 -3.66
C ARG A 14 -2.55 -7.91 -3.49
N GLU A 15 -3.44 -6.94 -3.34
CA GLU A 15 -3.11 -5.55 -3.05
C GLU A 15 -3.66 -5.12 -1.68
N TYR A 16 -2.80 -4.50 -0.87
CA TYR A 16 -3.11 -4.04 0.47
C TYR A 16 -2.87 -2.54 0.57
N ILE A 17 -3.94 -1.77 0.77
CA ILE A 17 -3.86 -0.33 1.00
C ILE A 17 -3.63 -0.11 2.50
N THR A 18 -2.49 0.45 2.86
CA THR A 18 -1.97 0.57 4.22
C THR A 18 -1.41 1.96 4.53
N SER A 19 -0.98 2.21 5.77
CA SER A 19 -0.28 3.44 6.17
C SER A 19 1.20 3.41 5.76
N ASP A 20 1.85 4.58 5.73
CA ASP A 20 3.29 4.68 5.50
C ASP A 20 4.10 3.86 6.52
N GLU A 21 3.81 4.01 7.80
CA GLU A 21 4.45 3.24 8.88
C GLU A 21 4.40 1.73 8.61
N MET A 22 3.24 1.22 8.19
CA MET A 22 3.06 -0.20 7.97
C MET A 22 3.73 -0.68 6.67
N ALA A 23 3.76 0.15 5.63
CA ALA A 23 4.53 -0.13 4.43
C ALA A 23 6.04 -0.23 4.73
N ARG A 24 6.58 0.64 5.61
CA ARG A 24 7.98 0.59 6.05
C ARG A 24 8.29 -0.64 6.88
N ILE A 25 7.38 -1.01 7.80
CA ILE A 25 7.52 -2.25 8.58
C ILE A 25 7.53 -3.47 7.66
N PHE A 26 6.62 -3.54 6.69
CA PHE A 26 6.60 -4.61 5.70
C PHE A 26 7.92 -4.69 4.93
N LEU A 27 8.44 -3.56 4.43
CA LEU A 27 9.68 -3.52 3.67
C LEU A 27 10.87 -4.01 4.50
N SER A 28 11.02 -3.53 5.74
CA SER A 28 12.10 -3.94 6.64
C SER A 28 12.11 -5.45 6.92
N GLN A 29 10.93 -6.02 7.17
CA GLN A 29 10.79 -7.46 7.40
C GLN A 29 11.04 -8.28 6.13
N ALA A 30 10.58 -7.79 4.97
CA ALA A 30 10.82 -8.45 3.69
C ALA A 30 12.31 -8.43 3.30
N GLU A 31 12.99 -7.30 3.49
CA GLU A 31 14.44 -7.18 3.30
C GLU A 31 15.23 -8.10 4.25
N GLN A 32 14.75 -8.26 5.48
CA GLN A 32 15.34 -9.22 6.41
C GLN A 32 15.19 -10.66 5.91
N ALA A 33 14.00 -11.06 5.46
CA ALA A 33 13.75 -12.40 4.90
C ALA A 33 14.66 -12.70 3.70
N VAL A 34 14.81 -11.73 2.78
CA VAL A 34 15.72 -11.86 1.64
C VAL A 34 17.18 -11.96 2.08
N ARG A 35 17.59 -11.16 3.07
CA ARG A 35 18.98 -11.14 3.57
C ARG A 35 19.36 -12.43 4.30
N THR A 36 18.44 -13.02 5.06
CA THR A 36 18.73 -14.22 5.86
C THR A 36 18.39 -15.52 5.13
N GLY A 37 17.55 -15.47 4.10
CA GLY A 37 16.96 -16.67 3.47
C GLY A 37 15.91 -17.36 4.35
N GLU A 38 15.54 -16.75 5.49
CA GLU A 38 14.58 -17.33 6.41
C GLU A 38 13.17 -16.79 6.13
N PRO A 39 12.15 -17.67 5.98
CA PRO A 39 10.77 -17.25 5.83
C PRO A 39 10.32 -16.39 7.02
N THR A 40 9.77 -15.21 6.72
CA THR A 40 9.30 -14.25 7.72
C THR A 40 7.80 -14.03 7.59
N LEU A 41 7.08 -14.17 8.70
CA LEU A 41 5.65 -13.90 8.74
C LEU A 41 5.40 -12.45 9.17
N VAL A 42 4.81 -11.66 8.27
CA VAL A 42 4.54 -10.24 8.50
C VAL A 42 3.06 -10.03 8.79
N VAL A 43 2.76 -9.42 9.94
CA VAL A 43 1.41 -8.94 10.25
C VAL A 43 1.18 -7.62 9.53
N LEU A 44 0.29 -7.61 8.55
CA LEU A 44 -0.01 -6.43 7.75
C LEU A 44 -1.39 -5.88 8.10
N ARG A 45 -1.43 -4.74 8.79
CA ARG A 45 -2.66 -3.98 8.97
C ARG A 45 -2.94 -3.17 7.70
N HIS A 46 -4.16 -3.24 7.18
CA HIS A 46 -4.57 -2.51 5.99
C HIS A 46 -6.02 -2.01 6.14
N SER A 47 -6.48 -1.23 5.17
CA SER A 47 -7.81 -0.60 5.18
C SER A 47 -9.00 -1.56 5.31
N LYS A 48 -8.82 -2.87 5.06
CA LYS A 48 -9.88 -3.89 5.15
C LYS A 48 -9.74 -4.81 6.37
N GLY A 49 -8.71 -4.63 7.20
CA GLY A 49 -8.45 -5.51 8.35
C GLY A 49 -6.97 -5.78 8.59
N VAL A 50 -6.67 -7.00 9.00
CA VAL A 50 -5.30 -7.48 9.25
C VAL A 50 -5.12 -8.78 8.47
N GLU A 51 -3.99 -8.90 7.78
CA GLU A 51 -3.60 -10.10 7.03
C GLU A 51 -2.24 -10.61 7.56
N LEU A 52 -2.03 -11.93 7.54
CA LEU A 52 -0.72 -12.54 7.75
C LEU A 52 -0.08 -12.83 6.40
N VAL A 53 1.04 -12.17 6.09
CA VAL A 53 1.75 -12.28 4.82
C VAL A 53 3.05 -13.03 5.05
N LEU A 54 3.16 -14.23 4.49
CA LEU A 54 4.43 -14.98 4.48
C LEU A 54 5.34 -14.42 3.39
N VAL A 55 6.51 -13.94 3.77
CA VAL A 55 7.56 -13.47 2.86
C VAL A 55 8.72 -14.45 2.90
N THR A 56 9.16 -14.87 1.73
CA THR A 56 10.33 -15.73 1.50
C THR A 56 11.33 -14.96 0.65
N ASP A 57 12.55 -15.49 0.51
CA ASP A 57 13.55 -14.98 -0.43
C ASP A 57 13.12 -15.09 -1.90
N GLU A 58 12.19 -15.99 -2.22
CA GLU A 58 11.55 -16.11 -3.54
C GLU A 58 10.31 -15.21 -3.72
N SER A 59 9.85 -14.53 -2.66
CA SER A 59 8.64 -13.70 -2.73
C SER A 59 8.86 -12.46 -3.58
N SER A 60 8.01 -12.29 -4.61
CA SER A 60 7.91 -11.02 -5.35
C SER A 60 6.91 -10.08 -4.68
N PHE A 61 7.33 -8.84 -4.41
CA PHE A 61 6.46 -7.82 -3.85
C PHE A 61 6.73 -6.43 -4.44
N THR A 62 5.79 -5.51 -4.26
CA THR A 62 5.96 -4.10 -4.61
C THR A 62 5.38 -3.24 -3.51
N VAL A 63 6.09 -2.17 -3.14
CA VAL A 63 5.62 -1.16 -2.20
C VAL A 63 5.61 0.19 -2.93
N ALA A 64 4.44 0.82 -3.03
CA ALA A 64 4.30 2.08 -3.75
C ALA A 64 3.36 3.05 -3.02
N ARG A 65 3.67 4.35 -3.11
CA ARG A 65 2.76 5.38 -2.63
C ARG A 65 1.52 5.45 -3.53
N ARG A 66 0.33 5.40 -2.93
CA ARG A 66 -0.93 5.65 -3.64
C ARG A 66 -1.04 7.14 -3.88
N HIS A 67 -0.93 7.56 -5.12
CA HIS A 67 -1.37 8.89 -5.50
C HIS A 67 -2.89 8.94 -5.37
N ALA A 68 -3.40 9.91 -4.61
CA ALA A 68 -4.80 10.29 -4.76
C ALA A 68 -4.94 10.81 -6.20
N ALA A 69 -5.74 10.13 -7.02
CA ALA A 69 -6.15 10.72 -8.29
C ALA A 69 -6.75 12.08 -7.93
N ALA A 70 -6.21 13.15 -8.52
CA ALA A 70 -6.80 14.47 -8.44
C ALA A 70 -8.28 14.31 -8.79
N VAL A 71 -9.15 14.75 -7.88
CA VAL A 71 -10.56 14.89 -8.19
C VAL A 71 -10.59 15.96 -9.28
N ASP A 72 -10.73 15.53 -10.54
CA ASP A 72 -10.99 16.45 -11.64
C ASP A 72 -12.20 17.28 -11.23
N GLU A 73 -11.95 18.57 -11.00
CA GLU A 73 -12.98 19.60 -10.97
C GLU A 73 -13.72 19.50 -12.31
N ILE A 74 -14.83 18.76 -12.33
CA ILE A 74 -15.86 18.97 -13.34
C ILE A 74 -16.43 20.35 -13.03
N GLY A 75 -15.77 21.37 -13.60
CA GLY A 75 -16.19 22.75 -13.61
C GLY A 75 -17.59 22.84 -14.20
N HIS A 76 -18.59 22.85 -13.32
CA HIS A 76 -19.94 23.31 -13.62
C HIS A 76 -19.90 24.84 -13.74
N ALA A 77 -19.24 25.36 -14.77
CA ALA A 77 -19.46 26.73 -15.23
C ALA A 77 -20.60 26.70 -16.26
N ARG A 78 -21.83 26.51 -15.79
CA ARG A 78 -23.02 26.94 -16.54
C ARG A 78 -23.01 28.46 -16.55
N HIS A 79 -22.42 29.07 -17.57
CA HIS A 79 -22.62 30.47 -17.86
C HIS A 79 -24.07 30.63 -18.37
N VAL A 80 -24.90 31.29 -17.58
CA VAL A 80 -26.26 31.68 -17.92
C VAL A 80 -26.35 33.20 -17.81
N LEU A 81 -26.62 33.84 -18.96
CA LEU A 81 -27.19 35.18 -19.19
C LEU A 81 -26.30 36.39 -18.81
N HIS A 82 -26.19 37.47 -19.58
CA HIS A 82 -27.12 38.11 -20.52
C HIS A 82 -26.39 38.72 -21.73
#